data_AF-A0A559KV54-F1
#
_entry.id   AF-A0A559KV54-F1
#
_cell.length_a   1.000
_cell.length_b   1.000
_cell.length_c   1.000
_cell.angle_alpha   90.00
_cell.angle_beta   90.00
_cell.angle_gamma   90.00
#
_symmetry.space_group_name_H-M   'P 1'
#
loop_
_entity.id
_entity.type
_entity.pdbx_description
1 polymer ?
#
loop_
_entity_poly.entity_id
_entity_poly.type
_entity_poly.pdbx_seq_one_letter_code
_entity_poly.pdbx_strand_id
1 'polypeptide(L)'
;MVNFHESSSDIELEDGHILVAQCNDADGEPQESRLDLDYYIGNNDGAFYWGGEGFSGSASDITFELEGDDNVPVLRALLNPVDGDPVEANVNLAECIGNDNGTLVYVPPQ
;
A
#
# COMPACT_ATOMS: atom_id res chain seq x y z
N MET A 1 14.43 4.28 -9.04
CA MET A 1 13.13 4.15 -8.38
C MET A 1 13.34 4.42 -6.91
N VAL A 2 12.55 5.32 -6.35
CA VAL A 2 12.60 5.71 -4.94
C VAL A 2 11.35 5.17 -4.26
N ASN A 3 11.41 5.00 -2.94
CA ASN A 3 10.20 4.68 -2.19
C ASN A 3 9.19 5.80 -2.41
N PHE A 4 7.95 5.45 -2.73
CA PHE A 4 6.98 6.44 -3.16
C PHE A 4 6.78 7.55 -2.11
N HIS A 5 6.70 7.18 -0.83
CA HIS A 5 6.44 8.10 0.28
C HIS A 5 7.53 9.16 0.51
N GLU A 6 8.78 8.91 0.08
CA GLU A 6 9.88 9.88 0.19
C GLU A 6 9.80 10.98 -0.90
N SER A 7 9.03 10.74 -1.97
CA SER A 7 8.95 11.62 -3.14
C SER A 7 7.52 12.01 -3.51
N SER A 8 6.57 11.78 -2.60
CA SER A 8 5.15 12.07 -2.81
C SER A 8 4.58 12.85 -1.63
N SER A 9 3.50 13.59 -1.88
CA SER A 9 2.68 14.25 -0.85
C SER A 9 1.23 13.79 -0.94
N ASP A 10 0.42 14.20 0.06
CA ASP A 10 -1.03 13.95 0.10
C ASP A 10 -1.37 12.47 -0.12
N ILE A 11 -0.64 11.61 0.58
CA ILE A 11 -0.75 10.16 0.47
C ILE A 11 -1.95 9.70 1.29
N GLU A 12 -2.92 9.09 0.63
CA GLU A 12 -4.14 8.60 1.27
C GLU A 12 -4.61 7.27 0.68
N LEU A 13 -5.53 6.62 1.40
CA LEU A 13 -6.16 5.39 0.98
C LEU A 13 -7.65 5.65 0.72
N GLU A 14 -8.06 5.56 -0.54
CA GLU A 14 -9.46 5.63 -0.97
C GLU A 14 -10.06 4.21 -1.02
N ASP A 15 -11.34 4.08 -0.67
CA ASP A 15 -12.10 2.82 -0.69
C ASP A 15 -11.44 1.62 0.04
N GLY A 16 -10.47 1.89 0.92
CA GLY A 16 -9.74 0.87 1.68
C GLY A 16 -8.71 0.06 0.87
N HIS A 17 -8.50 0.37 -0.42
CA HIS A 17 -7.56 -0.39 -1.26
C HIS A 17 -6.94 0.41 -2.40
N ILE A 18 -7.40 1.63 -2.68
CA ILE A 18 -6.83 2.50 -3.71
C ILE A 18 -5.86 3.48 -3.06
N LEU A 19 -4.56 3.28 -3.27
CA LEU A 19 -3.53 4.22 -2.83
C LEU A 19 -3.51 5.42 -3.77
N VAL A 20 -3.66 6.62 -3.22
CA VAL A 20 -3.61 7.88 -3.97
C VAL A 20 -2.51 8.76 -3.41
N ALA A 21 -1.73 9.40 -4.29
CA ALA A 21 -0.68 10.32 -3.90
C ALA A 21 -0.39 11.35 -4.99
N GLN A 22 0.17 12.49 -4.60
CA GLN A 22 0.82 13.44 -5.50
C GLN A 22 2.30 13.06 -5.61
N CYS A 23 2.66 12.35 -6.68
CA CYS A 23 4.01 11.83 -6.91
C CYS A 23 4.82 12.81 -7.75
N ASN A 24 6.01 13.20 -7.29
CA ASN A 24 6.89 14.07 -8.09
C ASN A 24 7.45 13.31 -9.30
N ASP A 25 7.42 13.93 -10.47
CA ASP A 25 8.11 13.46 -11.67
C ASP A 25 9.61 13.81 -11.67
N ALA A 26 10.32 13.50 -12.75
CA ALA A 26 11.75 13.76 -12.88
C ALA A 26 12.12 15.26 -12.89
N ASP A 27 11.17 16.14 -13.20
CA ASP A 27 11.35 17.59 -13.14
C ASP A 27 10.97 18.15 -11.75
N GLY A 28 10.41 17.32 -10.87
CA GLY A 28 9.97 17.67 -9.53
C GLY A 28 8.54 18.21 -9.48
N GLU A 29 7.77 18.07 -10.56
CA GLU A 29 6.37 18.49 -10.63
C GLU A 29 5.46 17.38 -10.08
N PRO A 30 4.50 17.71 -9.19
CA PRO A 30 3.60 16.71 -8.62
C PRO A 30 2.56 16.24 -9.65
N GLN A 31 2.43 14.93 -9.77
CA GLN A 31 1.44 14.25 -10.60
C GLN A 31 0.51 13.42 -9.71
N GLU A 32 -0.81 13.59 -9.84
CA GLU A 32 -1.76 12.71 -9.17
C GLU A 32 -1.64 11.29 -9.74
N SER A 33 -1.37 10.33 -8.88
CA SER A 33 -1.30 8.92 -9.24
C SER A 33 -2.17 8.08 -8.31
N ARG A 34 -2.78 7.04 -8.88
CA ARG A 34 -3.60 6.06 -8.18
C ARG A 34 -3.08 4.67 -8.44
N LEU A 35 -3.03 3.83 -7.41
CA LEU A 35 -2.66 2.43 -7.51
C LEU A 35 -3.62 1.58 -6.68
N ASP A 36 -4.32 0.68 -7.35
CA ASP A 36 -5.19 -0.28 -6.68
C ASP A 36 -4.33 -1.43 -6.11
N LEU A 37 -4.31 -1.51 -4.78
CA LEU A 37 -3.52 -2.47 -4.01
C LEU A 37 -4.10 -3.89 -4.08
N ASP A 38 -5.38 -4.06 -4.41
CA ASP A 38 -5.98 -5.38 -4.56
C ASP A 38 -5.41 -6.13 -5.76
N TYR A 39 -4.75 -5.47 -6.72
CA TYR A 39 -4.02 -6.16 -7.78
C TYR A 39 -2.68 -6.76 -7.35
N TYR A 40 -2.18 -6.40 -6.16
CA TYR A 40 -0.80 -6.74 -5.74
C TYR A 40 -0.70 -7.33 -4.34
N ILE A 41 -1.73 -7.14 -3.52
CA ILE A 41 -1.78 -7.59 -2.14
C ILE A 41 -2.95 -8.56 -1.99
N GLY A 42 -2.63 -9.75 -1.49
CA GLY A 42 -3.63 -10.74 -1.06
C GLY A 42 -3.62 -10.92 0.46
N ASN A 43 -4.59 -11.70 0.92
CA ASN A 43 -4.65 -12.22 2.28
C ASN A 43 -4.29 -13.72 2.26
N ASN A 44 -3.19 -14.07 2.92
CA ASN A 44 -2.73 -15.44 3.10
C ASN A 44 -2.89 -15.87 4.55
N ASP A 45 -4.03 -16.47 4.87
CA ASP A 45 -4.37 -17.00 6.20
C ASP A 45 -4.22 -15.98 7.34
N GLY A 46 -4.74 -14.76 7.13
CA GLY A 46 -4.69 -13.68 8.11
C GLY A 46 -3.44 -12.80 8.03
N ALA A 47 -2.60 -12.96 7.00
CA ALA A 47 -1.42 -12.13 6.77
C ALA A 47 -1.43 -11.51 5.38
N PHE A 48 -0.96 -10.26 5.26
CA PHE A 48 -0.74 -9.64 3.95
C PHE A 48 0.30 -10.39 3.13
N TYR A 49 0.08 -10.51 1.83
CA TYR A 49 0.98 -11.21 0.91
C TYR A 49 1.15 -10.45 -0.40
N TRP A 50 2.36 -9.98 -0.67
CA TRP A 50 2.74 -9.38 -1.95
C TRP A 50 2.74 -10.40 -3.09
N GLY A 51 2.19 -10.02 -4.24
CA GLY A 51 1.99 -10.89 -5.38
C GLY A 51 0.71 -11.73 -5.29
N GLY A 52 -0.08 -11.55 -4.22
CA GLY A 52 -1.47 -12.00 -4.17
C GLY A 52 -2.43 -10.97 -4.79
N GLU A 53 -3.72 -11.20 -4.58
CA GLU A 53 -4.78 -10.30 -5.05
C GLU A 53 -5.96 -10.28 -4.07
N GLY A 54 -6.71 -9.18 -4.07
CA GLY A 54 -8.03 -9.06 -3.45
C GLY A 54 -8.04 -9.13 -1.92
N PHE A 55 -7.01 -8.63 -1.22
CA PHE A 55 -7.01 -8.65 0.25
C PHE A 55 -8.24 -7.97 0.84
N SER A 56 -8.69 -6.85 0.24
CA SER A 56 -9.75 -6.01 0.79
C SER A 56 -11.09 -6.77 0.90
N GLY A 57 -11.34 -7.72 -0.01
CA GLY A 57 -12.54 -8.56 0.00
C GLY A 57 -12.64 -9.52 1.18
N SER A 58 -11.54 -9.69 1.93
CA SER A 58 -11.48 -10.53 3.14
C SER A 58 -10.94 -9.76 4.35
N ALA A 59 -10.98 -8.42 4.31
CA ALA A 59 -10.45 -7.55 5.34
C ALA A 59 -11.52 -6.63 5.95
N SER A 60 -11.29 -6.15 7.17
CA SER A 60 -12.07 -5.09 7.81
C SER A 60 -11.16 -4.12 8.56
N ASP A 61 -11.70 -2.95 8.93
CA ASP A 61 -10.96 -1.90 9.64
C ASP A 61 -9.63 -1.53 8.96
N ILE A 62 -9.67 -1.40 7.63
CA ILE A 62 -8.49 -1.09 6.83
C ILE A 62 -8.11 0.37 7.05
N THR A 63 -6.88 0.61 7.46
CA THR A 63 -6.33 1.95 7.68
C THR A 63 -4.92 2.07 7.10
N PHE A 64 -4.54 3.32 6.79
CA PHE A 64 -3.22 3.67 6.30
C PHE A 64 -2.66 4.82 7.13
N GLU A 65 -1.42 4.67 7.59
CA GLU A 65 -0.72 5.70 8.37
C GLU A 65 0.77 5.77 7.97
N LEU A 66 1.34 6.97 8.08
CA LEU A 66 2.80 7.17 8.05
C LEU A 66 3.31 7.08 9.49
N GLU A 67 4.11 6.06 9.80
CA GLU A 67 4.49 5.73 11.18
C GLU A 67 5.99 5.94 11.45
N GLY A 68 6.30 6.40 12.68
CA GLY A 68 7.67 6.60 13.15
C GLY A 68 8.38 7.83 12.58
N ASP A 69 9.64 8.02 12.96
CA ASP A 69 10.43 9.19 12.54
C ASP A 69 10.74 9.18 11.03
N ASP A 70 10.78 7.99 10.43
CA ASP A 70 11.04 7.79 9.00
C ASP A 70 9.77 7.84 8.15
N ASN A 71 8.59 8.12 8.73
CA ASN A 71 7.29 8.15 8.04
C ASN A 71 7.00 6.89 7.20
N VAL A 72 7.22 5.71 7.78
CA VAL A 72 7.02 4.43 7.09
C VAL A 72 5.54 4.27 6.70
N PRO A 73 5.20 4.02 5.42
CA PRO A 73 3.82 3.92 4.96
C PRO A 73 3.21 2.55 5.27
N VAL A 74 2.52 2.44 6.40
CA VAL A 74 1.95 1.19 6.91
C VAL A 74 0.47 1.06 6.56
N LEU A 75 0.10 -0.03 5.90
CA LEU A 75 -1.28 -0.47 5.74
C LEU A 75 -1.61 -1.45 6.88
N ARG A 76 -2.73 -1.25 7.56
CA ARG A 76 -3.24 -2.13 8.64
C ARG A 76 -4.64 -2.60 8.32
N ALA A 77 -4.99 -3.81 8.74
CA ALA A 77 -6.35 -4.34 8.66
C ALA A 77 -6.55 -5.52 9.63
N LEU A 78 -7.80 -5.86 9.90
CA LEU A 78 -8.18 -7.18 10.37
C LEU A 78 -8.40 -8.10 9.16
N LEU A 79 -7.61 -9.15 9.02
CA LEU A 79 -7.68 -10.10 7.90
C LEU A 79 -8.35 -11.40 8.35
N ASN A 80 -9.30 -11.89 7.56
CA ASN A 80 -9.95 -13.17 7.83
C ASN A 80 -9.04 -14.34 7.41
N PRO A 81 -8.60 -15.22 8.34
CA PRO A 81 -7.90 -16.45 7.97
C PRO A 81 -8.86 -17.45 7.32
N VAL A 82 -8.34 -18.58 6.85
CA VAL A 82 -9.16 -19.67 6.30
C VAL A 82 -10.04 -20.29 7.39
N ASP A 83 -9.54 -20.33 8.63
CA ASP A 83 -10.25 -20.80 9.82
C ASP A 83 -9.89 -19.93 11.03
N GLY A 84 -10.87 -19.67 11.89
CA GLY A 84 -10.71 -18.87 13.09
C GLY A 84 -11.20 -17.42 12.97
N ASP A 85 -10.80 -16.62 13.97
CA ASP A 85 -11.19 -15.21 14.10
C ASP A 85 -10.28 -14.30 13.26
N PRO A 86 -10.76 -13.09 12.88
CA PRO A 86 -9.94 -12.11 12.17
C PRO A 86 -8.65 -11.77 12.92
N VAL A 87 -7.54 -11.60 12.18
CA VAL A 87 -6.21 -11.34 12.73
C VAL A 87 -5.77 -9.93 12.38
N GLU A 88 -5.23 -9.20 13.35
CA GLU A 88 -4.57 -7.92 13.10
C GLU A 88 -3.30 -8.13 12.26
N ALA A 89 -3.28 -7.53 11.07
CA ALA A 89 -2.17 -7.59 10.15
C ALA A 89 -1.72 -6.18 9.75
N ASN A 90 -0.45 -6.06 9.37
CA ASN A 90 0.11 -4.84 8.80
C ASN A 90 1.16 -5.17 7.74
N VAL A 91 1.36 -4.25 6.79
CA VAL A 91 2.39 -4.35 5.76
C VAL A 91 2.95 -2.96 5.46
N ASN A 92 4.27 -2.89 5.24
CA ASN A 92 4.94 -1.67 4.81
C ASN A 92 4.85 -1.55 3.28
N LEU A 93 4.11 -0.55 2.79
CA LEU A 93 3.94 -0.33 1.35
C LEU A 93 5.26 0.06 0.66
N ALA A 94 6.23 0.63 1.37
CA ALA A 94 7.54 0.94 0.80
C ALA A 94 8.37 -0.31 0.43
N GLU A 95 7.95 -1.51 0.84
CA GLU A 95 8.60 -2.76 0.43
C GLU A 95 8.45 -3.03 -1.06
N CYS A 96 7.30 -2.66 -1.65
CA CYS A 96 6.96 -3.01 -3.02
C CYS A 96 6.29 -1.88 -3.81
N ILE A 97 6.05 -0.70 -3.25
CA ILE A 97 5.49 0.44 -3.99
C ILE A 97 6.57 1.52 -4.20
N GLY A 98 6.75 1.90 -5.46
CA GLY A 98 7.66 2.95 -5.88
C GLY A 98 6.95 4.09 -6.59
N ASN A 99 7.69 5.19 -6.78
CA ASN A 99 7.33 6.25 -7.72
C ASN A 99 8.26 6.16 -8.94
N ASP A 100 7.67 5.99 -10.12
CA ASP A 100 8.34 6.05 -11.43
C ASP A 100 7.83 7.27 -12.22
N ASN A 101 8.60 8.36 -12.17
CA ASN A 101 8.33 9.60 -12.89
C ASN A 101 6.90 10.13 -12.74
N GLY A 102 6.43 10.23 -11.50
CA GLY A 102 5.08 10.72 -11.17
C GLY A 102 4.00 9.64 -11.20
N THR A 103 4.37 8.37 -11.39
CA THR A 103 3.42 7.24 -11.41
C THR A 103 3.74 6.26 -10.29
N LEU A 104 2.75 5.93 -9.46
CA LEU A 104 2.83 4.84 -8.49
C LEU A 104 2.93 3.50 -9.23
N VAL A 105 3.93 2.70 -8.86
CA VAL A 105 4.18 1.41 -9.50
C VAL A 105 4.43 0.33 -8.46
N TYR A 106 3.97 -0.89 -8.77
CA TYR A 106 4.36 -2.09 -8.03
C TYR A 106 5.75 -2.56 -8.48
N VAL A 107 6.57 -2.90 -7.50
CA VAL A 107 7.94 -3.34 -7.61
C VAL A 107 8.03 -4.70 -6.94
N PRO A 108 8.15 -5.81 -7.69
CA PRO A 108 8.25 -7.12 -7.09
C PRO A 108 9.45 -7.21 -6.13
N PRO A 109 9.30 -7.87 -4.98
CA PRO A 109 10.43 -8.13 -4.08
C PRO A 109 11.47 -9.01 -4.81
N GLN A 110 12.76 -8.72 -4.58
CA GLN A 110 13.89 -9.47 -5.17
C GLN A 110 14.12 -10.82 -4.50
#